data_AF-A0A9D1ZIP7-F1
#
_entry.id   AF-A0A9D1ZIP7-F1
#
_cell.length_a   1.000
_cell.length_b   1.000
_cell.length_c   1.000
_cell.angle_alpha   90.00
_cell.angle_beta   90.00
_cell.angle_gamma   90.00
#
_symmetry.space_group_name_H-M   'P 1'
#
loop_
_entity.id
_entity.type
_entity.pdbx_description
1 polymer ?
#
loop_
_entity_poly.entity_id
_entity_poly.type
_entity_poly.pdbx_seq_one_letter_code
_entity_poly.pdbx_strand_id
1 'polypeptide(L)'
;MPTTYAPFARPLYVMLKPAGALCNLACDYCYYLEKSKLYQDNPKHVMSDALLEKFIREYIGAQTMPQVLFTWHGGETLMRPLAFYQKAMELQRKYAGGRT
;
A
#
# COMPACT_ATOMS: atom_id res chain seq x y z
N MET A 1 21.38 -24.58 -2.74
CA MET A 1 20.42 -23.50 -2.45
C MET A 1 21.19 -22.39 -1.76
N PRO A 2 21.01 -21.10 -2.10
CA PRO A 2 21.79 -20.05 -1.46
C PRO A 2 21.28 -19.91 -0.02
N THR A 3 22.13 -20.24 0.95
CA THR A 3 21.89 -19.99 2.37
C THR A 3 21.76 -18.48 2.58
N THR A 4 20.59 -18.01 2.99
CA THR A 4 20.36 -16.60 3.32
C THR A 4 21.11 -16.28 4.62
N TYR A 5 22.37 -15.85 4.51
CA TYR A 5 23.28 -15.61 5.64
C TYR A 5 22.82 -14.52 6.63
N ALA A 6 21.82 -13.70 6.27
CA ALA A 6 21.25 -12.69 7.14
C ALA A 6 19.78 -12.42 6.76
N PRO A 7 18.80 -13.15 7.31
CA PRO A 7 17.38 -13.02 6.95
C PRO A 7 16.80 -11.63 7.25
N PHE A 8 17.48 -10.83 8.08
CA PHE A 8 17.07 -9.47 8.44
C PHE A 8 17.81 -8.36 7.70
N ALA A 9 18.72 -8.69 6.78
CA ALA A 9 19.57 -7.71 6.09
C ALA A 9 18.85 -6.87 5.02
N ARG A 10 17.56 -7.15 4.74
CA ARG A 10 16.80 -6.42 3.71
C ARG A 10 15.42 -6.04 4.24
N PRO A 11 15.00 -4.78 4.08
CA PRO A 11 13.64 -4.37 4.41
C PRO A 11 12.63 -5.03 3.47
N LEU A 12 11.41 -5.27 3.97
CA LEU A 12 10.29 -5.74 3.16
C LEU A 12 9.66 -4.56 2.43
N TYR A 13 9.56 -4.63 1.11
CA TYR A 13 8.96 -3.57 0.30
C TYR A 13 7.61 -4.01 -0.27
N VAL A 14 6.56 -3.22 0.01
CA VAL A 14 5.21 -3.44 -0.54
C VAL A 14 4.69 -2.14 -1.14
N MET A 15 4.23 -2.21 -2.38
CA MET A 15 3.59 -1.11 -3.07
C MET A 15 2.07 -1.19 -2.91
N LEU A 16 1.49 -0.22 -2.18
CA LEU A 16 0.06 -0.19 -1.93
C LEU A 16 -0.70 0.39 -3.12
N LYS A 17 -1.91 -0.12 -3.34
CA LYS A 17 -2.82 0.34 -4.39
C LYS A 17 -4.15 0.76 -3.77
N PRO A 18 -4.22 1.91 -3.07
CA PRO A 18 -5.35 2.22 -2.20
C PRO A 18 -6.64 2.52 -2.97
N ALA A 19 -6.54 2.93 -4.24
CA ALA A 19 -7.66 3.12 -5.14
C ALA A 19 -7.83 1.98 -6.18
N GLY A 20 -7.06 0.88 -6.04
CA GLY A 20 -7.04 -0.18 -7.05
C GLY A 20 -6.64 0.35 -8.42
N ALA A 21 -7.37 -0.04 -9.47
CA ALA A 21 -7.16 0.43 -10.84
C ALA A 21 -7.92 1.73 -11.19
N LEU A 22 -8.64 2.33 -10.23
CA LEU A 22 -9.42 3.56 -10.46
C LEU A 22 -8.50 4.72 -10.81
N CYS A 23 -8.78 5.41 -11.91
CA CYS A 23 -8.03 6.56 -12.38
C CYS A 23 -8.98 7.59 -12.99
N ASN A 24 -8.64 8.87 -12.90
CA ASN A 24 -9.34 9.95 -13.59
C ASN A 24 -8.81 10.20 -15.02
N LEU A 25 -7.76 9.47 -15.44
CA LEU A 25 -7.20 9.51 -16.78
C LEU A 25 -7.37 8.16 -17.49
N ALA A 26 -7.32 8.19 -18.82
CA ALA A 26 -7.43 7.03 -19.70
C ALA A 26 -6.26 6.99 -20.70
N CYS A 27 -5.02 6.97 -20.23
CA CYS A 27 -3.85 7.04 -21.10
C CYS A 27 -3.76 5.79 -22.00
N ASP A 28 -3.50 5.98 -23.30
CA ASP A 28 -3.47 4.90 -24.30
C ASP A 28 -2.42 3.82 -24.02
N TYR A 29 -1.32 4.20 -23.34
CA TYR A 29 -0.24 3.30 -22.97
C TYR A 29 -0.42 2.68 -21.57
N CYS A 30 -1.53 2.92 -20.88
CA CYS A 30 -1.72 2.47 -19.50
C CYS A 30 -2.12 0.99 -19.44
N TYR A 31 -1.16 0.13 -19.10
CA TYR A 31 -1.40 -1.29 -18.87
C TYR A 31 -2.23 -1.60 -17.60
N TYR A 32 -2.52 -0.60 -16.77
CA TYR A 32 -3.03 -0.82 -15.40
C TYR A 32 -4.55 -0.66 -15.26
N LEU A 33 -5.22 0.15 -16.09
CA LEU A 33 -6.67 0.38 -15.98
C LEU A 33 -7.49 -0.89 -16.21
N GLU A 34 -7.02 -1.77 -17.12
CA GLU A 34 -7.65 -3.06 -17.39
C GLU A 34 -7.71 -3.99 -16.17
N LYS A 35 -6.88 -3.76 -15.14
CA LYS A 35 -6.89 -4.57 -13.91
C LYS A 35 -8.16 -4.37 -13.09
N SER A 36 -8.98 -3.36 -13.39
CA SER A 36 -10.36 -3.25 -12.88
C SER A 36 -11.21 -4.49 -13.21
N LYS A 37 -10.93 -5.16 -14.34
CA LYS A 37 -11.62 -6.40 -14.76
C LYS A 37 -11.34 -7.61 -13.88
N LEU A 38 -10.34 -7.55 -13.00
CA LEU A 38 -10.05 -8.62 -12.03
C LEU A 38 -11.07 -8.63 -10.87
N TYR A 39 -11.81 -7.55 -10.69
CA TYR A 39 -12.76 -7.35 -9.59
C TYR A 39 -14.13 -6.97 -10.13
N GLN A 40 -14.69 -7.80 -11.01
CA GLN A 40 -15.95 -7.50 -11.72
C GLN A 40 -17.13 -7.28 -10.76
N ASP A 41 -17.15 -8.04 -9.65
CA ASP A 41 -18.17 -7.92 -8.61
C ASP A 41 -17.94 -6.73 -7.65
N ASN A 42 -16.79 -6.06 -7.77
CA ASN A 42 -16.44 -4.88 -6.98
C ASN A 42 -15.65 -3.86 -7.83
N PRO A 43 -16.33 -3.15 -8.76
CA PRO A 43 -15.68 -2.27 -9.72
C PRO A 43 -14.97 -1.05 -9.09
N LYS A 44 -15.29 -0.73 -7.83
CA LYS A 44 -14.57 0.27 -7.02
C LYS A 44 -13.83 -0.42 -5.87
N HIS A 45 -12.96 -1.38 -6.23
CA HIS A 45 -12.10 -2.08 -5.27
C HIS A 45 -11.07 -1.12 -4.66
N VAL A 46 -11.51 -0.36 -3.67
CA VAL A 46 -10.69 0.57 -2.90
C VAL A 46 -10.38 -0.03 -1.53
N MET A 47 -9.24 0.34 -0.98
CA MET A 47 -8.82 -0.12 0.34
C MET A 47 -9.78 0.41 1.41
N SER A 48 -10.34 -0.51 2.20
CA SER A 48 -11.16 -0.16 3.37
C SER A 48 -10.29 0.29 4.53
N ASP A 49 -10.87 1.02 5.48
CA ASP A 49 -10.16 1.47 6.68
C ASP A 49 -9.65 0.30 7.54
N ALA A 50 -10.43 -0.77 7.64
CA ALA A 50 -10.03 -1.98 8.34
C ALA A 50 -8.82 -2.66 7.66
N LEU A 51 -8.80 -2.69 6.31
CA LEU A 51 -7.66 -3.23 5.56
C LEU A 51 -6.43 -2.32 5.70
N LEU A 52 -6.61 -0.99 5.68
CA LEU A 52 -5.54 -0.02 5.90
C LEU A 52 -4.87 -0.22 7.27
N GLU A 53 -5.67 -0.29 8.35
CA GLU A 53 -5.15 -0.50 9.70
C GLU A 53 -4.44 -1.85 9.84
N LYS A 54 -5.05 -2.92 9.33
CA LYS A 54 -4.42 -4.25 9.31
C LYS A 54 -3.08 -4.21 8.58
N PHE A 55 -3.07 -3.62 7.38
CA PHE A 55 -1.87 -3.52 6.56
C PHE A 55 -0.77 -2.73 7.29
N ILE A 56 -1.06 -1.54 7.81
CA ILE A 56 -0.05 -0.70 8.46
C ILE A 56 0.57 -1.44 9.66
N ARG A 57 -0.27 -2.07 10.49
CA ARG A 57 0.20 -2.84 11.66
C ARG A 57 1.11 -3.99 11.25
N GLU A 58 0.69 -4.78 10.27
CA GLU A 58 1.45 -5.96 9.80
C GLU A 58 2.72 -5.54 9.05
N TYR A 59 2.64 -4.50 8.21
CA TYR A 59 3.77 -4.03 7.42
C TYR A 59 4.89 -3.44 8.27
N ILE A 60 4.55 -2.63 9.27
CA ILE A 60 5.54 -2.11 10.24
C ILE A 60 6.10 -3.26 11.08
N GLY A 61 5.25 -4.19 11.53
CA GLY A 61 5.67 -5.36 12.32
C GLY A 61 6.62 -6.29 11.56
N ALA A 62 6.51 -6.35 10.23
CA ALA A 62 7.40 -7.14 9.38
C ALA A 62 8.74 -6.44 9.08
N GLN A 63 8.92 -5.15 9.41
CA GLN A 63 10.17 -4.45 9.13
C GLN A 63 11.28 -4.79 10.12
N THR A 64 12.44 -5.04 9.54
CA THR A 64 13.71 -5.33 10.24
C THR A 64 14.56 -4.08 10.43
N MET A 65 14.24 -3.00 9.72
CA MET A 65 14.97 -1.72 9.74
C MET A 65 14.19 -0.66 10.53
N PRO A 66 14.88 0.37 11.09
CA PRO A 66 14.23 1.49 11.77
C PRO A 66 13.36 2.34 10.86
N GLN A 67 13.65 2.36 9.56
CA GLN A 67 12.95 3.15 8.56
C GLN A 67 11.94 2.28 7.81
N VAL A 68 10.69 2.73 7.73
CA VAL A 68 9.60 2.02 7.04
C VAL A 68 9.13 2.84 5.84
N LEU A 69 9.45 2.38 4.63
CA LEU A 69 9.06 3.08 3.41
C LEU A 69 7.64 2.68 2.97
N PHE A 70 6.71 3.64 2.98
CA PHE A 70 5.39 3.46 2.38
C PHE A 70 5.37 4.02 0.95
N THR A 71 5.04 3.17 -0.02
CA THR A 71 4.83 3.60 -1.41
C THR A 71 3.38 3.42 -1.81
N TRP A 72 2.74 4.53 -2.17
CA TRP A 72 1.36 4.58 -2.67
C TRP A 72 1.38 4.66 -4.20
N HIS A 73 0.67 3.75 -4.86
CA HIS A 73 0.63 3.63 -6.31
C HIS A 73 -0.78 3.17 -6.77
N GLY A 74 -0.95 2.91 -8.05
CA GLY A 74 -2.12 2.26 -8.61
C GLY A 74 -3.17 3.25 -9.05
N GLY A 75 -3.71 3.00 -10.25
CA GLY A 75 -4.66 3.89 -10.89
C GLY A 75 -4.14 5.32 -10.80
N GLU A 76 -5.00 6.20 -10.32
CA GLU A 76 -4.58 7.45 -9.70
C GLU A 76 -4.74 7.32 -8.18
N THR A 77 -3.63 7.40 -7.47
CA THR A 77 -3.56 7.23 -6.02
C THR A 77 -4.37 8.31 -5.31
N LEU A 78 -4.27 9.55 -5.77
CA LEU A 78 -4.98 10.71 -5.21
C LEU A 78 -6.49 10.72 -5.49
N MET A 79 -7.03 9.67 -6.13
CA MET A 79 -8.48 9.41 -6.12
C MET A 79 -9.00 9.09 -4.72
N ARG A 80 -8.12 8.79 -3.75
CA ARG A 80 -8.48 8.72 -2.33
C ARG A 80 -8.55 10.13 -1.74
N PRO A 81 -9.56 10.42 -0.88
CA PRO A 81 -9.66 11.73 -0.24
C PRO A 81 -8.49 11.97 0.73
N LEU A 82 -8.15 13.23 0.97
CA LEU A 82 -7.09 13.61 1.93
C LEU A 82 -7.26 12.94 3.31
N ALA A 83 -8.50 12.79 3.77
CA ALA A 83 -8.83 12.12 5.03
C ALA A 83 -8.29 10.67 5.12
N PHE A 84 -8.19 9.97 3.99
CA PHE A 84 -7.57 8.65 3.94
C PHE A 84 -6.09 8.68 4.32
N TYR A 85 -5.34 9.65 3.77
CA TYR A 85 -3.91 9.79 4.04
C TYR A 85 -3.66 10.32 5.46
N GLN A 86 -4.51 11.22 5.95
CA GLN A 86 -4.47 11.67 7.35
C GLN A 86 -4.61 10.47 8.30
N LYS A 87 -5.61 9.61 8.07
CA LYS A 87 -5.79 8.36 8.81
C LYS A 87 -4.61 7.41 8.65
N ALA A 88 -4.06 7.24 7.45
CA ALA A 88 -2.88 6.41 7.23
C ALA A 88 -1.70 6.89 8.09
N MET A 89 -1.44 8.19 8.13
CA MET A 89 -0.39 8.79 8.95
C MET A 89 -0.64 8.62 10.46
N GLU A 90 -1.90 8.73 10.91
CA GLU A 90 -2.28 8.46 12.31
C GLU A 90 -2.00 7.00 12.71
N LEU A 91 -2.39 6.06 11.85
CA LEU A 91 -2.15 4.64 12.06
C LEU A 91 -0.65 4.31 12.02
N GLN A 92 0.11 4.90 11.10
CA GLN A 92 1.57 4.76 11.06
C GLN A 92 2.20 5.22 12.37
N ARG A 93 1.82 6.39 12.89
CA ARG A 93 2.30 6.88 14.20
C ARG A 93 1.89 5.96 15.35
N LYS A 94 0.64 5.47 15.35
CA LYS A 94 0.11 4.55 16.36
C LYS A 94 0.91 3.24 16.43
N TYR A 95 1.31 2.70 15.27
CA TYR A 95 1.99 1.39 15.18
C TYR A 95 3.51 1.47 15.00
N ALA A 96 4.09 2.67 14.86
CA ALA A 96 5.51 2.90 14.59
C ALA A 96 6.43 2.13 15.53
N GLY A 97 6.12 2.11 16.83
CA GLY A 97 6.91 1.37 17.83
C GLY A 97 8.39 1.78 17.85
N GLY A 98 8.67 3.08 17.67
CA GLY A 98 10.03 3.64 17.61
C GLY A 98 10.66 3.68 16.21
N ARG A 99 9.96 3.20 15.18
CA ARG A 99 10.36 3.32 13.77
C ARG A 99 9.92 4.65 13.16
N THR A 100 10.55 5.04 12.06
CA THR A 100 10.26 6.25 11.28
C THR A 100 9.77 5.94 9.88
#